data_AF-A0A8X6IPG9-F1
#
_entry.id   AF-A0A8X6IPG9-F1
#
_cell.length_a   1.000
_cell.length_b   1.000
_cell.length_c   1.000
_cell.angle_alpha   90.00
_cell.angle_beta   90.00
_cell.angle_gamma   90.00
#
_symmetry.space_group_name_H-M   'P 1'
#
loop_
_entity.id
_entity.type
_entity.pdbx_description
1 polymer ?
#
loop_
_entity_poly.entity_id
_entity_poly.type
_entity_poly.pdbx_seq_one_letter_code
_entity_poly.pdbx_strand_id
1 'polypeptide(L)'
;MSTPLYLKDPSGNELYLTNNEGDEYYLTGRTQVFAIKEGKRYYAKDKDKNEIYPIVNNKAQTIPFLYAKNALGNDTYPTDAHGNEFPIPEQGTGVLCMQQIKMVMLFTPQITLERK
;
A
#
# COMPACT_ATOMS: atom_id res chain seq x y z
N MET A 1 14.33 -27.51 -5.38
CA MET A 1 14.11 -26.43 -6.37
C MET A 1 13.09 -25.47 -5.77
N SER A 2 13.40 -24.17 -5.68
CA SER A 2 12.46 -23.18 -5.16
C SER A 2 11.42 -22.89 -6.24
N THR A 3 10.15 -23.20 -6.01
CA THR A 3 9.06 -22.84 -6.93
C THR A 3 8.97 -21.31 -7.01
N PRO A 4 9.08 -20.70 -8.21
CA PRO A 4 8.97 -19.26 -8.34
C PRO A 4 7.58 -18.80 -7.88
N LEU A 5 7.56 -17.77 -7.04
CA LEU A 5 6.34 -17.26 -6.41
C LEU A 5 5.43 -16.53 -7.42
N TYR A 6 6.03 -15.91 -8.42
CA TYR A 6 5.39 -15.15 -9.49
C TYR A 6 5.83 -15.70 -10.84
N LEU A 7 5.00 -15.49 -11.87
CA LEU A 7 5.45 -15.67 -13.25
C LEU A 7 6.56 -14.65 -13.54
N LYS A 8 7.58 -15.07 -14.29
CA LYS A 8 8.67 -14.18 -14.71
C LYS A 8 8.68 -14.01 -16.22
N ASP A 9 8.80 -12.79 -16.68
CA ASP A 9 9.05 -12.51 -18.09
C ASP A 9 10.52 -12.83 -18.48
N PRO A 10 10.88 -12.82 -19.77
CA PRO A 10 12.26 -13.07 -20.20
C PRO A 10 13.28 -12.06 -19.67
N SER A 11 12.83 -10.90 -19.20
CA SER A 11 13.65 -9.87 -18.55
C SER A 11 13.78 -10.06 -17.04
N GLY A 12 13.11 -11.07 -16.48
CA GLY A 12 13.13 -11.42 -15.06
C GLY A 12 12.14 -10.63 -14.20
N ASN A 13 11.23 -9.85 -14.79
CA ASN A 13 10.18 -9.14 -14.05
C ASN A 13 9.13 -10.12 -13.56
N GLU A 14 8.71 -9.95 -12.32
CA GLU A 14 7.61 -10.70 -11.72
C GLU A 14 6.27 -10.13 -12.17
N LEU A 15 5.35 -11.02 -12.50
CA LEU A 15 4.01 -10.71 -12.98
C LEU A 15 2.95 -11.30 -12.05
N TYR A 16 1.89 -10.53 -11.82
CA TYR A 16 0.68 -11.04 -11.17
C TYR A 16 -0.04 -12.03 -12.09
N LEU A 17 -0.74 -12.98 -11.49
CA LEU A 17 -1.65 -13.84 -12.23
C LEU A 17 -2.91 -13.07 -12.56
N THR A 18 -3.47 -13.34 -13.74
CA THR A 18 -4.68 -12.69 -14.24
C THR A 18 -5.82 -13.70 -14.31
N ASN A 19 -7.03 -13.29 -13.92
CA ASN A 19 -8.24 -14.10 -14.10
C ASN A 19 -8.78 -13.98 -15.54
N ASN A 20 -9.89 -14.67 -15.86
CA ASN A 20 -10.52 -14.60 -17.19
C ASN A 20 -11.15 -13.24 -17.50
N GLU A 21 -11.34 -12.38 -16.49
CA GLU A 21 -11.92 -11.04 -16.62
C GLU A 21 -10.84 -9.97 -16.84
N GLY A 22 -9.57 -10.31 -16.66
CA GLY A 22 -8.44 -9.39 -16.79
C GLY A 22 -7.94 -8.81 -15.47
N ASP A 23 -8.49 -9.22 -14.32
CA ASP A 23 -8.03 -8.75 -13.02
C ASP A 23 -6.78 -9.52 -12.58
N GLU A 24 -5.77 -8.76 -12.15
CA GLU A 24 -4.60 -9.26 -11.47
C GLU A 24 -4.90 -9.53 -9.99
N TYR A 25 -4.40 -10.62 -9.43
CA TYR A 25 -4.64 -10.96 -8.03
C TYR A 25 -3.38 -11.30 -7.24
N TYR A 26 -3.47 -11.02 -5.94
CA TYR A 26 -2.45 -11.29 -4.95
C TYR A 26 -2.45 -12.74 -4.50
N LEU A 27 -1.26 -13.31 -4.31
CA LEU A 27 -1.10 -14.61 -3.68
C LEU A 27 -1.13 -14.44 -2.16
N THR A 28 -2.23 -14.85 -1.53
CA THR A 28 -2.38 -14.78 -0.06
C THR A 28 -1.57 -15.86 0.67
N GLY A 29 -1.19 -15.58 1.91
CA GLY A 29 -0.58 -16.58 2.81
C GLY A 29 0.93 -16.78 2.66
N ARG A 30 1.64 -15.82 2.07
CA ARG A 30 3.09 -15.91 1.82
C ARG A 30 3.85 -14.65 2.27
N THR A 31 5.17 -14.79 2.37
CA THR A 31 6.08 -13.73 2.85
C THR A 31 6.18 -12.53 1.91
N GLN A 32 6.00 -12.73 0.59
CA GLN A 32 6.07 -11.67 -0.41
C GLN A 32 4.70 -11.45 -1.06
N VAL A 33 4.11 -10.28 -0.79
CA VAL A 33 2.79 -9.88 -1.28
C VAL A 33 2.87 -9.13 -2.62
N PHE A 34 3.97 -8.40 -2.87
CA PHE A 34 4.11 -7.55 -4.06
C PHE A 34 5.04 -8.19 -5.09
N ALA A 35 4.67 -8.11 -6.36
CA ALA A 35 5.53 -8.42 -7.49
C ALA A 35 6.57 -7.31 -7.72
N ILE A 36 7.73 -7.69 -8.25
CA ILE A 36 8.84 -6.80 -8.59
C ILE A 36 8.99 -6.67 -10.11
N LYS A 37 8.92 -5.43 -10.61
CA LYS A 37 9.18 -5.07 -12.00
C LYS A 37 10.26 -4.00 -12.05
N GLU A 38 11.29 -4.21 -12.86
CA GLU A 38 12.44 -3.30 -12.98
C GLU A 38 13.10 -2.95 -11.63
N GLY A 39 13.12 -3.93 -10.70
CA GLY A 39 13.67 -3.75 -9.36
C GLY A 39 12.78 -2.97 -8.39
N LYS A 40 11.55 -2.59 -8.78
CA LYS A 40 10.59 -1.88 -7.94
C LYS A 40 9.34 -2.71 -7.71
N ARG A 41 8.77 -2.61 -6.49
CA ARG A 41 7.47 -3.20 -6.17
C ARG A 41 6.36 -2.39 -6.82
N TYR A 42 5.29 -3.05 -7.24
CA TYR A 42 4.13 -2.38 -7.83
C TYR A 42 2.81 -3.07 -7.41
N TYR A 43 1.69 -2.37 -7.53
CA TYR A 43 0.37 -2.90 -7.19
C TYR A 43 -0.24 -3.68 -8.36
N ALA A 44 -1.07 -4.67 -8.03
CA ALA A 44 -1.87 -5.40 -9.03
C ALA A 44 -2.95 -4.47 -9.59
N LYS A 45 -3.46 -4.77 -10.78
CA LYS A 45 -4.48 -3.99 -11.46
C LYS A 45 -5.74 -4.80 -11.72
N ASP A 46 -6.90 -4.16 -11.58
CA ASP A 46 -8.16 -4.71 -12.08
C ASP A 46 -8.24 -4.61 -13.62
N LYS A 47 -9.28 -5.23 -14.19
CA LYS A 47 -9.60 -5.19 -15.62
C LYS A 47 -9.76 -3.77 -16.18
N ASP A 48 -10.14 -2.83 -15.32
CA ASP A 48 -10.35 -1.41 -15.65
C ASP A 48 -9.05 -0.59 -15.50
N LYS A 49 -7.93 -1.23 -15.15
CA LYS A 49 -6.59 -0.66 -14.93
C LYS A 49 -6.45 0.16 -13.66
N ASN A 50 -7.34 -0.01 -12.69
CA ASN A 50 -7.15 0.55 -11.35
C ASN A 50 -6.20 -0.34 -10.56
N GLU A 51 -5.22 0.27 -9.93
CA GLU A 51 -4.33 -0.41 -8.99
C GLU A 51 -5.06 -0.69 -7.68
N ILE A 52 -4.90 -1.92 -7.18
CA ILE A 52 -5.62 -2.42 -6.02
C ILE A 52 -4.65 -2.68 -4.87
N TYR A 53 -5.06 -2.31 -3.65
CA TYR A 53 -4.28 -2.62 -2.45
C TYR A 53 -4.46 -4.09 -2.06
N PRO A 54 -3.38 -4.83 -1.75
CA PRO A 54 -3.50 -6.16 -1.17
C PRO A 54 -4.10 -6.09 0.22
N ILE A 55 -5.08 -6.93 0.51
CA ILE A 55 -5.66 -7.05 1.86
C ILE A 55 -5.04 -8.28 2.53
N VAL A 56 -4.31 -8.06 3.62
CA VAL A 56 -3.74 -9.14 4.44
C VAL A 56 -4.18 -8.95 5.88
N ASN A 57 -4.81 -9.95 6.47
CA ASN A 57 -5.37 -9.89 7.84
C ASN A 57 -6.30 -8.67 8.03
N ASN A 58 -7.21 -8.44 7.07
CA ASN A 58 -8.15 -7.32 7.03
C ASN A 58 -7.49 -5.93 7.02
N LYS A 59 -6.25 -5.83 6.55
CA LYS A 59 -5.49 -4.58 6.47
C LYS A 59 -4.89 -4.42 5.08
N ALA A 60 -5.07 -3.25 4.50
CA ALA A 60 -4.44 -2.89 3.25
C ALA A 60 -2.92 -2.81 3.45
N GLN A 61 -2.18 -3.54 2.62
CA GLN A 61 -0.72 -3.52 2.63
C GLN A 61 -0.22 -2.48 1.64
N THR A 62 0.76 -1.68 2.05
CA THR A 62 1.23 -0.54 1.27
C THR A 62 2.71 -0.68 0.93
N ILE A 63 3.09 -0.23 -0.25
CA ILE A 63 4.48 -0.01 -0.63
C ILE A 63 4.89 1.37 -0.09
N PRO A 64 6.00 1.51 0.64
CA PRO A 64 6.44 2.81 1.15
C PRO A 64 6.56 3.84 0.03
N PHE A 65 6.03 5.04 0.26
CA PHE A 65 6.03 6.17 -0.68
C PHE A 65 5.33 5.95 -2.03
N LEU A 66 4.53 4.89 -2.18
CA LEU A 66 3.84 4.58 -3.43
C LEU A 66 2.34 4.41 -3.20
N TYR A 67 1.56 5.34 -3.75
CA TYR A 67 0.10 5.27 -3.82
C TYR A 67 -0.34 4.44 -5.02
N ALA A 68 -1.40 3.67 -4.85
CA ALA A 68 -2.10 3.02 -5.95
C ALA A 68 -2.78 4.07 -6.83
N LYS A 69 -2.77 3.87 -8.14
CA LYS A 69 -3.38 4.76 -9.12
C LYS A 69 -4.64 4.16 -9.73
N ASN A 70 -5.68 4.96 -9.89
CA ASN A 70 -6.83 4.55 -10.68
C ASN A 70 -6.51 4.57 -12.20
N ALA A 71 -7.48 4.15 -13.01
CA ALA A 71 -7.38 4.11 -14.47
C ALA A 71 -7.07 5.48 -15.11
N LEU A 72 -7.37 6.57 -14.41
CA LEU A 72 -7.10 7.95 -14.84
C LEU A 72 -5.70 8.44 -14.43
N GLY A 73 -4.96 7.65 -13.64
CA GLY A 73 -3.63 7.99 -13.12
C GLY A 73 -3.64 8.78 -11.81
N ASN A 74 -4.82 9.00 -11.22
CA ASN A 74 -4.96 9.70 -9.95
C ASN A 74 -4.60 8.78 -8.79
N ASP A 75 -3.92 9.32 -7.77
CA ASP A 75 -3.60 8.58 -6.56
C ASP A 75 -4.88 8.24 -5.78
N THR A 76 -4.91 7.03 -5.24
CA THR A 76 -6.00 6.47 -4.45
C THR A 76 -5.45 6.04 -3.10
N TYR A 77 -6.26 6.19 -2.05
CA TYR A 77 -5.86 5.86 -0.70
C TYR A 77 -6.34 4.46 -0.33
N PRO A 78 -5.58 3.70 0.48
CA PRO A 78 -6.08 2.46 1.04
C PRO A 78 -7.28 2.76 1.95
N THR A 79 -8.30 1.92 1.84
CA THR A 79 -9.51 1.99 2.67
C THR A 79 -9.56 0.85 3.68
N ASP A 80 -10.14 1.11 4.86
CA ASP A 80 -10.50 0.06 5.81
C ASP A 80 -11.84 -0.61 5.47
N ALA A 81 -12.23 -1.61 6.26
CA ALA A 81 -13.51 -2.30 6.12
C ALA A 81 -14.74 -1.40 6.32
N HIS A 82 -14.57 -0.18 6.85
CA HIS A 82 -15.61 0.82 7.04
C HIS A 82 -15.61 1.90 5.94
N GLY A 83 -14.67 1.82 4.98
CA GLY A 83 -14.53 2.78 3.89
C GLY A 83 -13.76 4.04 4.27
N ASN A 84 -13.08 4.09 5.42
CA ASN A 84 -12.24 5.22 5.79
C ASN A 84 -10.90 5.15 5.03
N GLU A 85 -10.47 6.26 4.45
CA GLU A 85 -9.19 6.40 3.75
C GLU A 85 -8.05 6.75 4.71
N PHE A 86 -6.85 6.22 4.47
CA PHE A 86 -5.67 6.50 5.28
C PHE A 86 -4.43 6.84 4.43
N PRO A 87 -3.59 7.80 4.85
CA PRO A 87 -2.33 8.08 4.17
C PRO A 87 -1.33 6.92 4.33
N ILE A 88 -0.47 6.74 3.34
CA ILE A 88 0.58 5.70 3.38
C ILE A 88 1.74 6.23 4.24
N PRO A 89 2.11 5.54 5.35
CA PRO A 89 3.22 5.99 6.19
C PRO A 89 4.56 5.85 5.47
N GLU A 90 5.49 6.75 5.78
CA GLU A 90 6.86 6.76 5.22
C GLU A 90 7.64 5.46 5.49
N GLN A 91 7.24 4.68 6.49
CA GLN A 91 7.77 3.34 6.74
C GLN A 91 6.66 2.32 6.44
N GLY A 92 6.87 1.47 5.43
CA GLY A 92 5.90 0.54 4.86
C GLY A 92 5.35 -0.51 5.82
N THR A 93 4.50 -0.06 6.71
CA THR A 93 3.55 -0.81 7.54
C THR A 93 2.38 0.12 7.80
N GLY A 94 1.50 0.25 6.80
CA GLY A 94 0.22 0.93 6.92
C GLY A 94 -0.73 0.15 7.82
N VAL A 95 -0.53 0.22 9.13
CA VAL A 95 -1.49 -0.30 10.10
C VAL A 95 -1.52 0.61 11.32
N LEU A 96 -2.35 1.64 11.29
CA LEU A 96 -3.00 2.10 12.51
C LEU A 96 -4.45 1.60 12.46
N CYS A 97 -4.62 0.38 12.97
CA CYS A 97 -5.87 0.01 13.61
C CYS A 97 -6.12 1.03 14.71
N MET A 98 -7.06 1.96 14.51
CA MET A 98 -7.46 2.96 15.50
C MET A 98 -8.09 2.27 16.73
N GLN A 99 -7.26 1.80 17.66
CA GLN A 99 -7.58 1.92 19.08
C GLN A 99 -6.76 3.07 19.65
N GLN A 100 -7.35 4.27 19.52
CA GLN A 100 -7.37 5.29 20.57
C GLN A 100 -6.03 5.58 21.28
N ILE A 101 -5.15 6.36 20.65
CA ILE A 101 -4.18 7.16 21.40
C ILE A 101 -4.44 8.63 21.07
N LYS A 102 -5.09 9.32 22.01
CA LYS A 102 -5.12 10.79 22.06
C LYS A 102 -3.66 11.28 22.10
N MET A 103 -3.10 11.67 20.97
CA MET A 103 -1.88 12.47 20.97
C MET A 103 -2.30 13.93 21.18
N VAL A 104 -2.46 14.29 22.45
CA VAL A 104 -2.57 15.69 22.86
C VAL A 104 -1.23 16.35 22.55
N MET A 105 -1.13 17.05 21.43
CA MET A 105 -0.01 17.97 21.18
C MET A 105 -0.24 19.25 22.00
N LEU A 106 0.22 19.24 23.25
CA LEU A 106 0.47 20.47 23.99
C LEU A 106 1.81 21.05 23.52
N PHE A 107 1.76 21.84 22.45
CA PHE A 107 2.83 22.80 22.15
C PHE A 107 2.32 24.18 22.57
N THR A 108 2.60 24.58 23.81
CA THR A 108 2.52 25.99 24.21
C THR A 108 3.83 26.67 23.80
N PRO A 109 3.83 27.70 22.94
CA PRO A 109 5.02 28.51 22.74
C PRO A 109 5.31 29.33 24.01
N GLN A 110 6.47 29.12 24.62
CA GLN A 110 7.02 30.02 25.64
C GLN A 110 7.47 31.31 24.93
N ILE A 111 6.58 32.30 24.88
CA ILE A 111 6.96 33.68 24.59
C ILE A 111 7.55 34.22 25.90
N THR A 112 8.88 34.22 26.03
CA THR A 112 9.55 35.05 27.03
C THR A 112 9.69 36.45 26.45
N LEU A 113 8.67 37.28 26.68
CA LEU A 113 8.83 38.72 26.71
C LEU A 113 9.09 39.08 28.17
N GLU A 114 10.13 39.88 28.43
CA GLU A 114 10.11 41.07 29.28
C GLU A 114 11.56 41.57 29.42
N ARG A 115 11.81 42.72 28.79
CA ARG A 115 12.87 43.66 29.18
C ARG A 115 12.39 44.39 30.43
N LYS A 116 13.25 44.53 31.43
CA LYS A 116 13.44 45.81 32.12
C LYS A 116 14.80 45.89 32.77
#